data_AF-A0A948PX34-F1
#
_entry.id   AF-A0A948PX34-F1
#
_cell.length_a   1.000
_cell.length_b   1.000
_cell.length_c   1.000
_cell.angle_alpha   90.00
_cell.angle_beta   90.00
_cell.angle_gamma   90.00
#
_symmetry.space_group_name_H-M   'P 1'
#
loop_
_entity.id
_entity.type
_entity.pdbx_description
1 polymer ?
#
loop_
_entity_poly.entity_id
_entity_poly.type
_entity_poly.pdbx_seq_one_letter_code
_entity_poly.pdbx_strand_id
1 'polypeptide(L)' 'MLKQKTSYIYRKKTGGKLWQKNYYEHVLRKDEDVKNVARYVLENPVRRKLADDFTNYPFSGSLVFDIKEL' A
#
# COMPACT_ATOMS: atom_id res chain seq x y z
N MET A 1 -13.81 -8.43 -0.74
CA MET A 1 -14.12 -8.69 0.69
C MET A 1 -13.46 -7.70 1.66
N LEU A 2 -12.23 -7.19 1.41
CA LEU A 2 -11.49 -6.29 2.31
C LEU A 2 -12.22 -4.99 2.70
N LYS A 3 -12.54 -4.11 1.75
CA LYS A 3 -13.18 -2.80 2.02
C LYS A 3 -14.53 -2.96 2.72
N GLN A 4 -15.29 -4.01 2.41
CA GLN A 4 -16.61 -4.27 3.01
C GLN A 4 -16.50 -4.61 4.50
N LYS A 5 -15.64 -5.59 4.85
CA LYS A 5 -15.45 -6.02 6.25
C LYS A 5 -14.94 -4.88 7.13
N THR A 6 -13.89 -4.18 6.67
CA THR A 6 -13.30 -3.05 7.40
C THR A 6 -14.28 -1.87 7.53
N SER A 7 -15.06 -1.58 6.48
CA SER A 7 -16.12 -0.56 6.55
C SER A 7 -17.19 -0.88 7.57
N TYR A 8 -17.61 -2.15 7.66
CA TYR A 8 -18.62 -2.57 8.63
C TYR A 8 -18.14 -2.32 10.06
N ILE A 9 -16.93 -2.79 10.38
CA ILE A 9 -16.32 -2.63 11.71
C ILE A 9 -16.14 -1.14 12.04
N TYR A 10 -15.57 -0.36 11.11
CA TYR A 10 -15.30 1.06 11.32
C TYR A 10 -16.58 1.88 11.51
N ARG A 11 -17.61 1.63 10.70
CA ARG A 11 -18.91 2.31 10.83
C ARG A 11 -19.59 1.95 12.14
N LYS A 12 -19.54 0.68 12.58
CA LYS A 12 -20.10 0.28 13.88
C LYS A 12 -19.39 0.99 15.04
N LYS A 13 -18.08 1.25 14.93
CA LYS A 13 -17.28 1.91 15.97
C LYS A 13 -17.37 3.45 15.97
N THR A 14 -17.49 4.07 14.79
CA THR A 14 -17.32 5.53 14.63
C THR A 14 -18.53 6.25 14.04
N GLY A 15 -19.49 5.52 13.46
CA GLY A 15 -20.58 6.08 12.65
C GLY A 15 -20.13 6.61 11.26
N GLY A 16 -18.82 6.67 10.98
CA GLY A 16 -18.27 7.28 9.79
C GLY A 16 -18.08 6.34 8.60
N LYS A 17 -17.71 6.93 7.45
CA LYS A 17 -17.24 6.21 6.26
C LYS A 17 -15.71 6.10 6.32
N LEU A 18 -15.19 4.89 6.18
CA LEU A 18 -13.74 4.64 6.23
C LEU A 18 -13.03 4.92 4.90
N TRP A 19 -13.61 4.46 3.79
CA TRP A 19 -12.92 4.45 2.50
C TRP A 19 -13.50 5.47 1.52
N GLN A 20 -12.63 6.04 0.70
CA GLN A 20 -13.02 6.72 -0.54
C GLN A 20 -13.75 5.76 -1.51
N LYS A 21 -14.62 6.34 -2.37
CA LYS A 21 -15.29 5.61 -3.45
C LYS A 21 -14.24 5.13 -4.46
N ASN A 22 -14.40 3.91 -4.96
CA ASN A 22 -13.48 3.26 -5.90
C ASN A 22 -12.04 3.09 -5.36
N TYR A 23 -11.12 2.71 -6.23
CA TYR A 23 -9.69 2.54 -5.97
C TYR A 23 -8.93 2.77 -7.28
N TYR A 24 -7.64 3.07 -7.16
CA TYR A 24 -6.74 3.14 -8.32
C TYR A 24 -6.26 1.73 -8.68
N GLU A 25 -6.31 1.39 -9.96
CA GLU A 25 -5.82 0.12 -10.50
C GLU A 25 -4.90 0.40 -11.67
N HIS A 26 -3.73 -0.24 -11.67
CA HIS A 26 -2.76 -0.18 -12.76
C HIS A 26 -2.29 -1.60 -13.07
N VAL A 27 -2.54 -2.05 -14.29
CA VAL A 27 -2.12 -3.37 -14.77
C VAL A 27 -0.75 -3.24 -15.44
N LEU A 28 0.26 -3.89 -14.87
CA LEU A 28 1.63 -3.83 -15.39
C LEU A 28 1.75 -4.55 -16.73
N ARG A 29 2.37 -3.88 -17.69
CA ARG A 29 2.72 -4.40 -19.02
C ARG A 29 4.08 -5.10 -18.99
N LYS A 30 4.38 -5.83 -20.07
CA LYS A 30 5.62 -6.63 -20.18
C LYS A 30 6.90 -5.79 -20.17
N ASP A 31 6.81 -4.54 -20.63
CA ASP A 31 7.90 -3.58 -20.70
C ASP A 31 8.09 -2.77 -19.41
N GLU A 32 7.18 -2.90 -18.44
CA GLU A 32 7.31 -2.25 -17.15
C GLU A 32 8.14 -3.11 -16.19
N ASP A 33 9.13 -2.49 -15.54
CA ASP A 33 9.94 -3.16 -14.52
C ASP A 33 9.16 -3.25 -13.20
N VAL A 34 8.74 -4.48 -12.87
CA VAL A 34 8.03 -4.82 -11.63
C VAL A 34 8.80 -4.38 -10.38
N LYS A 35 10.14 -4.45 -10.37
CA LYS A 35 10.94 -4.02 -9.22
C LYS A 35 10.86 -2.51 -9.03
N ASN A 36 10.90 -1.73 -10.11
CA ASN A 36 10.74 -0.27 -10.03
C ASN A 36 9.35 0.12 -9.51
N VAL A 37 8.30 -0.60 -9.93
CA VAL A 37 6.93 -0.38 -9.42
C VAL A 37 6.84 -0.76 -7.94
N ALA A 38 7.42 -1.88 -7.53
CA ALA A 38 7.46 -2.30 -6.13
C ALA A 38 8.21 -1.27 -5.27
N ARG A 39 9.38 -0.81 -5.71
CA ARG A 39 10.16 0.26 -5.06
C ARG A 39 9.33 1.53 -4.94
N TYR A 40 8.58 1.90 -5.97
CA TYR A 40 7.68 3.07 -5.89
C TYR A 40 6.68 2.94 -4.74
N VAL A 41 6.05 1.77 -4.58
CA VAL A 41 5.10 1.52 -3.48
C VAL A 41 5.80 1.59 -2.12
N LEU A 42 6.97 0.95 -1.98
CA LEU A 42 7.76 0.94 -0.75
C LEU A 42 8.23 2.33 -0.34
N GLU A 43 8.58 3.20 -1.29
CA GLU A 43 9.05 4.57 -1.04
C GLU A 43 7.95 5.56 -0.64
N ASN A 44 6.67 5.20 -0.74
CA ASN A 44 5.57 6.12 -0.43
C ASN A 44 5.56 6.65 1.02
N PRO A 45 5.83 5.84 2.07
CA PRO A 45 6.00 6.33 3.43
C PRO A 45 7.11 7.39 3.54
N VAL A 46 8.23 7.21 2.83
CA VAL A 46 9.34 8.18 2.81
C VAL A 46 8.91 9.49 2.15
N ARG A 47 8.28 9.42 0.97
CA ARG A 47 7.72 10.60 0.28
C ARG A 47 6.69 11.36 1.13
N ARG A 48 5.98 10.65 2.00
CA ARG A 48 4.99 11.21 2.94
C ARG A 48 5.58 11.59 4.30
N LYS A 49 6.90 11.43 4.50
CA LYS A 49 7.62 11.73 5.75
C LYS A 49 7.12 10.91 6.95
N LEU A 50 6.68 9.68 6.69
CA LEU A 50 6.28 8.71 7.72
C LEU A 50 7.45 7.83 8.18
N ALA A 51 8.54 7.78 7.40
CA ALA A 51 9.78 7.09 7.70
C ALA A 51 10.94 7.80 6.97
N ASP A 52 12.15 7.71 7.51
CA ASP A 52 13.36 8.25 6.87
C ASP A 52 13.90 7.32 5.78
N ASP A 53 13.62 6.02 5.91
CA ASP A 53 13.97 4.97 4.97
C ASP A 53 12.79 3.98 4.88
N PHE A 54 12.48 3.47 3.68
CA PHE A 54 11.29 2.63 3.50
C PHE A 54 11.39 1.29 4.24
N THR A 55 12.61 0.78 4.48
CA THR A 55 12.84 -0.47 5.22
C THR A 55 12.48 -0.34 6.69
N ASN A 56 12.42 0.90 7.21
CA ASN A 56 12.03 1.18 8.58
C ASN A 56 10.51 1.31 8.78
N TYR A 57 9.70 1.25 7.71
CA TYR A 57 8.24 1.36 7.82
C TYR A 57 7.59 -0.01 8.07
N PRO A 58 7.09 -0.29 9.28
CA PRO A 58 6.71 -1.66 9.70
C PRO A 58 5.44 -2.19 9.02
N PHE A 59 4.71 -1.34 8.29
CA PHE A 59 3.45 -1.69 7.63
C PHE A 59 3.61 -1.89 6.12
N SER A 60 4.84 -2.12 5.65
CA SER A 60 5.14 -2.43 4.24
C SER A 60 6.08 -3.62 4.14
N GLY A 61 5.99 -4.33 3.02
CA GLY A 61 6.71 -5.58 2.80
C GLY A 61 6.38 -6.18 1.45
N SER A 62 7.05 -7.28 1.12
CA SER A 62 6.83 -8.06 -0.09
C SER A 62 6.78 -9.54 0.25
N LEU A 63 5.90 -10.28 -0.43
CA LEU A 63 5.82 -11.74 -0.31
C LEU A 63 6.68 -12.46 -1.36
N VAL A 64 7.25 -11.70 -2.31
CA VAL A 64 7.93 -12.24 -3.50
C VAL A 64 9.40 -11.81 -3.57
N PHE A 65 9.71 -10.62 -3.08
CA PHE A 65 11.05 -10.04 -3.12
C PHE A 65 11.53 -9.78 -1.70
N ASP A 66 12.83 -9.94 -1.45
CA ASP A 66 13.43 -9.31 -0.27
C ASP A 66 13.41 -7.80 -0.49
N ILE A 67 12.80 -7.07 0.44
CA ILE A 67 12.69 -5.61 0.36
C ILE A 67 14.06 -4.92 0.45
N LYS A 68 15.09 -5.59 0.99
CA LYS A 68 16.46 -5.07 1.04
C LYS A 68 17.17 -5.15 -0.31
N GLU A 69 16.67 -5.98 -1.22
CA GLU A 69 17.16 -6.10 -2.60
C GLU A 69 16.35 -5.23 -3.58
N LEU A 70 15.30 -4.58 -3.07
CA LEU A 70 14.40 -3.74 -3.85
C LEU A 70 14.79 -2.28 -3.86
#